data_AF-A0AAU9D9R7-F1
#
_entry.id   AF-A0AAU9D9R7-F1
#
_cell.length_a   1.000
_cell.length_b   1.000
_cell.length_c   1.000
_cell.angle_alpha   90.00
_cell.angle_beta   90.00
_cell.angle_gamma   90.00
#
_symmetry.space_group_name_H-M   'P 1'
#
loop_
_entity.id
_entity.type
_entity.pdbx_description
1 polymer ?
#
loop_
_entity_poly.entity_id
_entity_poly.type
_entity_poly.pdbx_seq_one_letter_code
_entity_poly.pdbx_strand_id
1 'polypeptide(L)'
;MNRMAKKIRAFRVACLGLMLALFIFTGCDNDNGGAVFEDTKLRTVTEYFENEGNGEFSEWTKLLRASKYYGLLAARGNYTFLACKNDAMEAFYSELGVSGVDGLEKDYVDLLVRTHTVMTGFESFSFRQGPMSDTTMNGNKLVVAFGSEGLNGLKVNQKSTILERDIECSNGFLHILDRPVEPISKGVHGTLKDLGKYGILTEAIEKTGLIDTLELETTEKGTRVLYTVLAEPDEVYKAKGIEDFAGLVEKLGAGNDYTSRDNKLNRFVRNHVISGKLFSDRFKTDILLTVGSSMVKMIKNSDGYFINTQIDDFGNEVFEGANTLDVYNLDMQSKNATIHDVKDVLFEAEFDPILVEDDIIAVPELYGFQVASNDQEVVYVDKVERWRAKGYTQFVYMYRNNSSDHLNCYVAESGWFEYTTRPILKGTYDISFRSGSGNFRATMSAWIDGQRSENLVYPPAWNVPIGRYTFTENGRHKFMLKSVAGGRLSLDRLVFKPVK
;
A
#
# COMPACT_ATOMS: atom_id res chain seq x y z
N MET A 1 -37.21 23.53 88.33
CA MET A 1 -37.10 22.81 87.02
C MET A 1 -37.72 23.53 85.81
N ASN A 2 -38.13 24.82 85.87
CA ASN A 2 -38.95 25.44 84.81
C ASN A 2 -38.30 26.63 84.03
N ARG A 3 -37.03 26.98 84.32
CA ARG A 3 -36.30 28.07 83.64
C ARG A 3 -35.28 27.59 82.58
N MET A 4 -34.65 26.43 82.79
CA MET A 4 -33.68 25.88 81.82
C MET A 4 -34.36 25.29 80.58
N ALA A 5 -35.50 24.62 80.74
CA ALA A 5 -36.29 24.06 79.63
C ALA A 5 -36.88 25.15 78.70
N LYS A 6 -37.27 26.32 79.24
CA LYS A 6 -37.74 27.46 78.44
C LYS A 6 -36.62 28.11 77.63
N LYS A 7 -35.40 28.21 78.18
CA LYS A 7 -34.23 28.75 77.44
C LYS A 7 -33.79 27.84 76.30
N ILE A 8 -33.83 26.51 76.48
CA ILE A 8 -33.49 25.55 75.43
C ILE A 8 -34.55 25.51 74.32
N ARG A 9 -35.84 25.65 74.64
CA ARG A 9 -36.91 25.78 73.62
C ARG A 9 -36.82 27.10 72.85
N ALA A 10 -36.55 28.22 73.51
CA ALA A 10 -36.35 29.51 72.86
C ALA A 10 -35.11 29.54 71.95
N PHE A 11 -34.01 28.89 72.38
CA PHE A 11 -32.79 28.77 71.58
C PHE A 11 -32.99 27.85 70.36
N ARG A 12 -33.75 26.74 70.50
CA ARG A 12 -34.07 25.86 69.36
C ARG A 12 -35.01 26.49 68.34
N VAL A 13 -35.98 27.31 68.76
CA VAL A 13 -36.86 28.07 67.85
C VAL A 13 -36.12 29.23 67.18
N ALA A 14 -35.20 29.89 67.88
CA ALA A 14 -34.33 30.90 67.28
C ALA A 14 -33.36 30.31 66.25
N CYS A 15 -32.77 29.13 66.49
CA CYS A 15 -31.91 28.46 65.52
C CYS A 15 -32.68 27.87 64.33
N LEU A 16 -33.92 27.38 64.51
CA LEU A 16 -34.76 26.96 63.39
C LEU A 16 -35.24 28.15 62.54
N GLY A 17 -35.55 29.29 63.18
CA GLY A 17 -35.88 30.54 62.48
C GLY A 17 -34.69 31.13 61.72
N LEU A 18 -33.48 31.02 62.26
CA LEU A 18 -32.26 31.45 61.56
C LEU A 18 -31.90 30.52 60.39
N MET A 19 -32.13 29.20 60.50
CA MET A 19 -31.94 28.27 59.39
C MET A 19 -33.01 28.39 58.30
N LEU A 20 -34.25 28.80 58.64
CA LEU A 20 -35.32 28.99 57.65
C LEU A 20 -35.29 30.39 57.00
N ALA A 21 -34.62 31.38 57.61
CA ALA A 21 -34.34 32.68 56.99
C ALA A 21 -33.11 32.66 56.06
N LEU A 22 -32.29 31.60 56.11
CA LEU A 22 -31.17 31.37 55.19
C LEU A 22 -31.59 30.69 53.87
N PHE A 23 -32.89 30.50 53.63
CA PHE A 23 -33.44 29.87 52.42
C PHE A 23 -34.30 30.80 51.54
N ILE A 24 -34.31 32.12 51.77
CA ILE A 24 -35.16 33.07 50.98
C ILE A 24 -34.37 34.18 50.26
N PHE A 25 -33.04 34.20 50.29
CA PHE A 25 -32.27 35.07 49.38
C PHE A 25 -31.06 34.33 48.77
N THR A 26 -31.36 33.35 47.91
CA THR A 26 -30.51 33.08 46.74
C THR A 26 -31.26 33.60 45.52
N GLY A 27 -31.35 34.93 45.40
CA GLY A 27 -31.39 35.54 44.08
C GLY A 27 -29.99 35.38 43.52
N CYS A 28 -29.82 34.56 42.48
CA CYS A 28 -28.58 34.53 41.74
C CYS A 28 -28.35 35.92 41.15
N ASP A 29 -27.38 36.65 41.68
CA ASP A 29 -26.62 37.57 40.85
C ASP A 29 -26.02 36.72 39.73
N ASN A 30 -26.57 36.86 38.53
CA ASN A 30 -25.96 36.35 37.31
C ASN A 30 -24.75 37.24 36.95
N ASP A 31 -23.75 37.27 37.83
CA ASP A 31 -22.38 37.58 37.43
C ASP A 31 -21.72 36.28 36.97
N ASN A 32 -22.32 35.67 35.95
CA ASN A 32 -21.54 34.89 35.02
C ASN A 32 -20.70 35.92 34.26
N GLY A 33 -19.49 36.18 34.78
CA GLY A 33 -18.39 36.54 33.90
C GLY A 33 -18.39 35.48 32.81
N GLY A 34 -18.98 35.83 31.66
CA GLY A 34 -19.18 34.92 30.57
C GLY A 34 -17.83 34.41 30.15
N ALA A 35 -17.48 33.20 30.58
CA ALA A 35 -16.93 32.27 29.63
C ALA A 35 -18.04 32.15 28.58
N VAL A 36 -17.94 33.00 27.56
CA VAL A 36 -18.49 32.71 26.25
C VAL A 36 -17.81 31.40 25.90
N PHE A 37 -18.46 30.28 26.21
CA PHE A 37 -18.25 29.06 25.46
C PHE A 37 -18.70 29.48 24.07
N GLU A 38 -17.73 29.90 23.26
CA GLU A 38 -17.96 30.11 21.85
C GLU A 38 -18.36 28.73 21.35
N ASP A 39 -19.67 28.52 21.21
CA ASP A 39 -20.23 27.41 20.45
C ASP A 39 -19.85 27.72 19.00
N THR A 40 -18.57 27.56 18.66
CA THR A 40 -18.08 27.60 17.29
C THR A 40 -18.68 26.39 16.63
N LYS A 41 -19.92 26.57 16.16
CA LYS A 41 -20.63 25.60 15.35
C LYS A 41 -19.82 25.41 14.08
N LEU A 42 -18.95 24.40 14.11
CA LEU A 42 -18.06 24.08 13.00
C LEU A 42 -18.89 23.95 11.73
N ARG A 43 -18.44 24.63 10.68
CA ARG A 43 -19.05 24.60 9.36
C ARG A 43 -18.62 23.35 8.60
N THR A 44 -19.43 22.87 7.68
CA THR A 44 -18.96 21.85 6.74
C THR A 44 -17.90 22.45 5.81
N VAL A 45 -17.08 21.63 5.15
CA VAL A 45 -16.08 22.11 4.18
C VAL A 45 -16.72 23.02 3.11
N THR A 46 -17.92 22.68 2.61
CA THR A 46 -18.63 23.54 1.65
C THR A 46 -19.07 24.87 2.26
N GLU A 47 -19.57 24.86 3.50
CA GLU A 47 -19.96 26.08 4.20
C GLU A 47 -18.75 26.96 4.54
N TYR A 48 -17.59 26.35 4.82
CA TYR A 48 -16.33 27.05 5.05
C TYR A 48 -15.93 27.84 3.79
N PHE A 49 -15.94 27.20 2.61
CA PHE A 49 -15.62 27.87 1.34
C PHE A 49 -16.57 29.03 1.03
N GLU A 50 -17.85 28.92 1.39
CA GLU A 50 -18.86 29.94 1.11
C GLU A 50 -18.87 31.12 2.09
N ASN A 51 -18.54 30.88 3.37
CA ASN A 51 -18.80 31.85 4.43
C ASN A 51 -17.55 32.31 5.20
N GLU A 52 -16.55 31.44 5.38
CA GLU A 52 -15.39 31.71 6.26
C GLU A 52 -14.10 31.92 5.48
N GLY A 53 -14.02 31.39 4.27
CA GLY A 53 -12.87 31.52 3.39
C GLY A 53 -12.62 32.91 2.80
N ASN A 54 -13.29 33.98 3.27
CA ASN A 54 -13.17 35.35 2.76
C ASN A 54 -13.29 35.49 1.22
N GLY A 55 -13.97 34.56 0.56
CA GLY A 55 -14.05 34.49 -0.90
C GLY A 55 -12.83 33.87 -1.60
N GLU A 56 -11.77 33.52 -0.87
CA GLU A 56 -10.52 32.93 -1.39
C GLU A 56 -10.68 31.49 -1.93
N PHE A 57 -11.85 30.87 -1.76
CA PHE A 57 -12.15 29.49 -2.22
C PHE A 57 -13.33 29.40 -3.19
N SER A 58 -13.73 30.51 -3.81
CA SER A 58 -14.84 30.55 -4.77
C SER A 58 -14.67 29.57 -5.94
N GLU A 59 -13.45 29.28 -6.36
CA GLU A 59 -13.16 28.29 -7.40
C GLU A 59 -13.52 26.86 -6.97
N TRP A 60 -13.35 26.52 -5.68
CA TRP A 60 -13.82 25.22 -5.16
C TRP A 60 -15.32 25.13 -5.12
N THR A 61 -16.03 26.20 -4.73
CA THR A 61 -17.50 26.23 -4.80
C THR A 61 -17.99 26.00 -6.23
N LYS A 62 -17.33 26.60 -7.24
CA LYS A 62 -17.63 26.36 -8.65
C LYS A 62 -17.36 24.91 -9.06
N LEU A 63 -16.17 24.37 -8.76
CA LEU A 63 -15.79 22.98 -9.05
C LEU A 63 -16.77 21.98 -8.42
N LEU A 64 -17.11 22.17 -7.15
CA LEU A 64 -18.02 21.27 -6.44
C LEU A 64 -19.42 21.27 -7.03
N ARG A 65 -19.94 22.43 -7.44
CA ARG A 65 -21.26 22.57 -8.09
C ARG A 65 -21.28 22.06 -9.53
N ALA A 66 -20.17 22.21 -10.26
CA ALA A 66 -19.99 21.64 -11.59
C ALA A 66 -19.82 20.12 -11.54
N SER A 67 -19.23 19.61 -10.45
CA SER A 67 -19.15 18.19 -10.14
C SER A 67 -20.45 17.64 -9.53
N LYS A 68 -20.51 16.31 -9.35
CA LYS A 68 -21.61 15.66 -8.60
C LYS A 68 -21.39 15.56 -7.09
N TYR A 69 -20.37 16.21 -6.53
CA TYR A 69 -19.90 15.97 -5.16
C TYR A 69 -20.25 17.05 -4.14
N TYR A 70 -20.87 18.16 -4.53
CA TYR A 70 -21.32 19.19 -3.58
C TYR A 70 -22.19 18.60 -2.47
N GLY A 71 -23.21 17.81 -2.83
CA GLY A 71 -24.11 17.19 -1.85
C GLY A 71 -23.41 16.23 -0.88
N LEU A 72 -22.35 15.55 -1.32
CA LEU A 72 -21.55 14.65 -0.48
C LEU A 72 -20.75 15.44 0.56
N LEU A 73 -20.09 16.53 0.13
CA LEU A 73 -19.23 17.36 0.98
C LEU A 73 -20.01 18.41 1.79
N ALA A 74 -21.30 18.60 1.51
CA ALA A 74 -22.22 19.35 2.36
C ALA A 74 -22.90 18.47 3.43
N ALA A 75 -22.85 17.14 3.28
CA ALA A 75 -23.41 16.21 4.23
C ALA A 75 -22.47 15.96 5.42
N ARG A 76 -23.03 15.43 6.52
CA ARG A 76 -22.23 14.91 7.63
C ARG A 76 -21.36 13.75 7.14
N GLY A 77 -20.13 13.73 7.60
CA GLY A 77 -19.11 12.73 7.25
C GLY A 77 -17.84 13.01 8.04
N ASN A 78 -16.76 12.31 7.69
CA ASN A 78 -15.44 12.60 8.21
C ASN A 78 -14.44 12.50 7.06
N TYR A 79 -14.17 13.63 6.40
CA TYR A 79 -13.39 13.71 5.19
C TYR A 79 -12.05 14.40 5.43
N THR A 80 -11.07 14.13 4.57
CA THR A 80 -9.95 15.06 4.36
C THR A 80 -10.14 15.71 3.02
N PHE A 81 -10.20 17.03 2.99
CA PHE A 81 -10.21 17.80 1.77
C PHE A 81 -8.92 18.60 1.62
N LEU A 82 -8.25 18.45 0.48
CA LEU A 82 -7.11 19.26 0.12
C LEU A 82 -7.61 20.39 -0.77
N ALA A 83 -7.52 21.64 -0.32
CA ALA A 83 -7.93 22.80 -1.12
C ALA A 83 -6.73 23.67 -1.48
N CYS A 84 -6.98 24.62 -2.37
CA CYS A 84 -6.05 25.67 -2.75
C CYS A 84 -6.83 26.98 -2.80
N LYS A 85 -6.17 28.11 -2.55
CA LYS A 85 -6.77 29.43 -2.73
C LYS A 85 -7.00 29.72 -4.22
N ASN A 86 -7.85 30.69 -4.53
CA ASN A 86 -8.26 31.02 -5.91
C ASN A 86 -7.05 31.36 -6.80
N ASP A 87 -6.05 32.06 -6.29
CA ASP A 87 -4.81 32.40 -7.01
C ASP A 87 -4.05 31.16 -7.47
N ALA A 88 -3.91 30.16 -6.60
CA ALA A 88 -3.31 28.88 -6.93
C ALA A 88 -4.15 28.09 -7.96
N MET A 89 -5.48 28.15 -7.87
CA MET A 89 -6.38 27.54 -8.86
C MET A 89 -6.28 28.24 -10.23
N GLU A 90 -6.23 29.56 -10.26
CA GLU A 90 -6.09 30.37 -11.48
C GLU A 90 -4.75 30.13 -12.18
N ALA A 91 -3.67 30.03 -11.41
CA ALA A 91 -2.36 29.63 -11.92
C ALA A 91 -2.42 28.22 -12.53
N PHE A 92 -3.08 27.28 -11.86
CA PHE A 92 -3.26 25.92 -12.37
C PHE A 92 -4.07 25.87 -13.67
N TYR A 93 -5.15 26.64 -13.79
CA TYR A 93 -5.91 26.73 -15.04
C TYR A 93 -5.08 27.32 -16.18
N SER A 94 -4.25 28.31 -15.88
CA SER A 94 -3.33 28.91 -16.84
C SER A 94 -2.29 27.89 -17.34
N GLU A 95 -1.76 27.04 -16.46
CA GLU A 95 -0.88 25.91 -16.82
C GLU A 95 -1.58 24.90 -17.76
N LEU A 96 -2.88 24.67 -17.56
CA LEU A 96 -3.70 23.81 -18.41
C LEU A 96 -4.17 24.48 -19.72
N GLY A 97 -3.93 25.79 -19.89
CA GLY A 97 -4.37 26.55 -21.05
C GLY A 97 -5.89 26.81 -21.09
N VAL A 98 -6.55 26.81 -19.94
CA VAL A 98 -8.00 27.09 -19.80
C VAL A 98 -8.23 28.34 -18.95
N SER A 99 -9.38 28.99 -19.13
CA SER A 99 -9.70 30.26 -18.45
C SER A 99 -10.38 30.10 -17.08
N GLY A 100 -10.63 28.87 -16.63
CA GLY A 100 -11.37 28.59 -15.40
C GLY A 100 -12.10 27.25 -15.44
N VAL A 101 -12.95 27.00 -14.43
CA VAL A 101 -13.74 25.76 -14.29
C VAL A 101 -14.54 25.42 -15.55
N ASP A 102 -15.16 26.41 -16.18
CA ASP A 102 -16.00 26.20 -17.37
C ASP A 102 -15.20 25.75 -18.61
N GLY A 103 -13.88 25.91 -18.60
CA GLY A 103 -12.99 25.42 -19.65
C GLY A 103 -12.54 23.97 -19.47
N LEU A 104 -12.83 23.36 -18.31
CA LEU A 104 -12.46 21.98 -18.02
C LEU A 104 -13.51 21.00 -18.53
N GLU A 105 -13.06 19.84 -19.03
CA GLU A 105 -13.95 18.73 -19.34
C GLU A 105 -14.63 18.22 -18.06
N LYS A 106 -15.92 17.87 -18.17
CA LYS A 106 -16.73 17.44 -17.02
C LYS A 106 -16.12 16.25 -16.27
N ASP A 107 -15.59 15.27 -17.00
CA ASP A 107 -14.95 14.10 -16.40
C ASP A 107 -13.67 14.48 -15.65
N TYR A 108 -12.95 15.50 -16.12
CA TYR A 108 -11.78 16.03 -15.44
C TYR A 108 -12.15 16.81 -14.17
N VAL A 109 -13.23 17.59 -14.18
CA VAL A 109 -13.76 18.26 -12.97
C VAL A 109 -14.09 17.23 -11.89
N ASP A 110 -14.84 16.17 -12.24
CA ASP A 110 -15.15 15.07 -11.33
C ASP A 110 -13.88 14.38 -10.80
N LEU A 111 -12.90 14.13 -11.68
CA LEU A 111 -11.62 13.52 -11.31
C LEU A 111 -10.81 14.41 -10.36
N LEU A 112 -10.77 15.72 -10.60
CA LEU A 112 -10.03 16.67 -9.79
C LEU A 112 -10.60 16.72 -8.36
N VAL A 113 -11.91 16.85 -8.20
CA VAL A 113 -12.56 16.85 -6.87
C VAL A 113 -12.29 15.54 -6.13
N ARG A 114 -12.41 14.39 -6.82
CA ARG A 114 -12.12 13.08 -6.22
C ARG A 114 -10.66 12.91 -5.82
N THR A 115 -9.74 13.54 -6.53
CA THR A 115 -8.30 13.52 -6.21
C THR A 115 -8.00 14.29 -4.92
N HIS A 116 -8.77 15.34 -4.65
CA HIS A 116 -8.60 16.19 -3.47
C HIS A 116 -9.38 15.71 -2.24
N THR A 117 -10.14 14.61 -2.35
CA THR A 117 -11.01 14.12 -1.27
C THR A 117 -10.60 12.73 -0.82
N VAL A 118 -10.36 12.55 0.48
CA VAL A 118 -10.20 11.25 1.15
C VAL A 118 -11.39 11.03 2.07
N MET A 119 -11.97 9.82 2.06
CA MET A 119 -13.20 9.49 2.80
C MET A 119 -12.98 9.25 4.31
N THR A 120 -11.82 9.65 4.81
CA THR A 120 -11.39 9.56 6.20
C THR A 120 -10.81 10.91 6.60
N GLY A 121 -11.14 11.40 7.79
CA GLY A 121 -10.58 12.64 8.33
C GLY A 121 -9.20 12.41 8.91
N PHE A 122 -8.19 12.96 8.26
CA PHE A 122 -6.81 12.94 8.68
C PHE A 122 -6.38 14.33 9.10
N GLU A 123 -6.02 14.44 10.37
CA GLU A 123 -5.18 15.52 10.88
C GLU A 123 -3.75 15.36 10.39
N SER A 124 -3.01 16.45 10.37
CA SER A 124 -1.60 16.51 9.98
C SER A 124 -0.72 15.67 10.88
N PHE A 125 -1.10 15.45 12.14
CA PHE A 125 -0.42 14.52 13.04
C PHE A 125 -0.49 13.07 12.58
N SER A 126 -1.41 12.70 11.68
CA SER A 126 -1.48 11.37 11.07
C SER A 126 -0.62 11.23 9.82
N PHE A 127 -0.11 12.35 9.28
CA PHE A 127 0.75 12.31 8.10
C PHE A 127 2.12 11.71 8.44
N ARG A 128 2.54 10.75 7.62
CA ARG A 128 3.82 10.02 7.72
C ARG A 128 4.47 10.03 6.34
N GLN A 129 5.79 9.92 6.29
CA GLN A 129 6.53 9.80 5.03
C GLN A 129 5.99 8.59 4.25
N GLY A 130 5.73 8.77 2.96
CA GLY A 130 5.25 7.73 2.06
C GLY A 130 3.74 7.77 1.85
N PRO A 131 3.12 6.66 1.39
CA PRO A 131 1.70 6.63 1.07
C PRO A 131 0.81 6.80 2.31
N MET A 132 -0.27 7.55 2.15
CA MET A 132 -1.37 7.55 3.12
C MET A 132 -2.02 6.16 3.23
N SER A 133 -2.58 5.84 4.40
CA SER A 133 -3.22 4.54 4.66
C SER A 133 -4.42 4.30 3.75
N ASP A 134 -5.16 5.35 3.44
CA ASP A 134 -6.36 5.31 2.61
C ASP A 134 -6.11 5.90 1.22
N THR A 135 -7.05 5.66 0.31
CA THR A 135 -7.05 6.24 -1.03
C THR A 135 -7.95 7.47 -1.07
N THR A 136 -7.63 8.38 -1.97
CA THR A 136 -8.60 9.41 -2.39
C THR A 136 -9.82 8.75 -3.02
N MET A 137 -10.88 9.52 -3.22
CA MET A 137 -12.07 9.05 -3.93
C MET A 137 -11.78 8.64 -5.38
N ASN A 138 -10.64 9.02 -5.95
CA ASN A 138 -10.23 8.58 -7.29
C ASN A 138 -9.63 7.15 -7.30
N GLY A 139 -9.35 6.58 -6.11
CA GLY A 139 -8.78 5.24 -5.93
C GLY A 139 -7.25 5.19 -5.85
N ASN A 140 -6.56 6.32 -6.04
CA ASN A 140 -5.12 6.44 -5.85
C ASN A 140 -4.80 6.89 -4.41
N LYS A 141 -3.61 6.54 -3.94
CA LYS A 141 -3.07 7.02 -2.67
C LYS A 141 -2.49 8.42 -2.85
N LEU A 142 -2.59 9.23 -1.81
CA LEU A 142 -1.73 10.41 -1.67
C LEU A 142 -0.41 9.98 -1.06
N VAL A 143 0.69 10.52 -1.55
CA VAL A 143 2.03 10.28 -1.02
C VAL A 143 2.50 11.53 -0.32
N VAL A 144 2.83 11.41 0.95
CA VAL A 144 3.34 12.51 1.76
C VAL A 144 4.86 12.44 1.76
N ALA A 145 5.50 13.58 1.50
CA ALA A 145 6.95 13.74 1.54
C ALA A 145 7.34 14.92 2.44
N PHE A 146 8.28 14.71 3.35
CA PHE A 146 8.89 15.78 4.13
C PHE A 146 10.06 16.40 3.35
N GLY A 147 9.97 17.70 3.07
CA GLY A 147 11.11 18.46 2.57
C GLY A 147 12.22 18.64 3.62
N SER A 148 13.30 19.32 3.22
CA SER A 148 14.42 19.67 4.12
C SER A 148 14.01 20.52 5.34
N GLU A 149 12.84 21.18 5.27
CA GLU A 149 12.26 21.99 6.35
C GLU A 149 11.35 21.19 7.30
N GLY A 150 11.36 19.86 7.21
CA GLY A 150 10.58 18.97 8.07
C GLY A 150 9.08 19.20 7.93
N LEU A 151 8.38 19.42 9.05
CA LEU A 151 6.92 19.63 9.06
C LEU A 151 6.48 20.86 8.26
N ASN A 152 7.33 21.87 8.08
CA ASN A 152 6.99 23.09 7.34
C ASN A 152 7.13 22.93 5.82
N GLY A 153 7.84 21.90 5.36
CA GLY A 153 8.01 21.56 3.95
C GLY A 153 7.20 20.33 3.53
N LEU A 154 6.03 20.11 4.13
CA LEU A 154 5.21 18.93 3.87
C LEU A 154 4.61 18.99 2.47
N LYS A 155 4.90 17.99 1.64
CA LYS A 155 4.43 17.90 0.26
C LYS A 155 3.52 16.70 0.05
N VAL A 156 2.53 16.87 -0.80
CA VAL A 156 1.65 15.84 -1.34
C VAL A 156 2.05 15.54 -2.78
N ASN A 157 2.23 14.26 -3.09
CA ASN A 157 2.69 13.74 -4.38
C ASN A 157 3.94 14.47 -4.90
N GLN A 158 4.88 14.77 -4.00
CA GLN A 158 6.16 15.46 -4.28
C GLN A 158 6.06 16.89 -4.87
N LYS A 159 4.84 17.39 -5.14
CA LYS A 159 4.64 18.65 -5.88
C LYS A 159 3.88 19.72 -5.09
N SER A 160 2.78 19.36 -4.43
CA SER A 160 1.91 20.32 -3.74
C SER A 160 2.31 20.46 -2.26
N THR A 161 2.73 21.64 -1.83
CA THR A 161 3.12 21.93 -0.45
C THR A 161 1.90 22.30 0.39
N ILE A 162 1.75 21.72 1.58
CA ILE A 162 0.70 22.10 2.55
C ILE A 162 1.12 23.38 3.29
N LEU A 163 0.37 24.45 3.05
CA LEU A 163 0.57 25.78 3.63
C LEU A 163 -0.15 25.94 4.97
N GLU A 164 -1.42 25.58 5.02
CA GLU A 164 -2.26 25.63 6.22
C GLU A 164 -2.84 24.24 6.46
N ARG A 165 -2.89 23.81 7.72
CA ARG A 165 -3.25 22.44 8.11
C ARG A 165 -4.28 22.45 9.22
N ASP A 166 -5.00 21.33 9.33
CA ASP A 166 -5.89 21.05 10.45
C ASP A 166 -7.00 22.10 10.63
N ILE A 167 -7.52 22.63 9.52
CA ILE A 167 -8.72 23.47 9.56
C ILE A 167 -9.91 22.54 9.84
N GLU A 168 -10.38 22.55 11.08
CA GLU A 168 -11.46 21.68 11.53
C GLU A 168 -12.80 22.13 10.93
N CYS A 169 -13.52 21.19 10.32
CA CYS A 169 -14.86 21.35 9.80
C CYS A 169 -15.78 20.33 10.49
N SER A 170 -17.10 20.58 10.54
CA SER A 170 -18.05 19.64 11.15
C SER A 170 -18.18 18.30 10.41
N ASN A 171 -17.56 18.18 9.25
CA ASN A 171 -17.49 16.95 8.48
C ASN A 171 -16.06 16.52 8.10
N GLY A 172 -15.05 16.95 8.87
CA GLY A 172 -13.67 16.47 8.75
C GLY A 172 -12.62 17.58 8.80
N PHE A 173 -11.54 17.41 8.04
CA PHE A 173 -10.40 18.33 8.03
C PHE A 173 -10.11 18.88 6.65
N LEU A 174 -9.79 20.17 6.61
CA LEU A 174 -9.35 20.89 5.44
C LEU A 174 -7.86 21.23 5.58
N HIS A 175 -7.09 20.98 4.52
CA HIS A 175 -5.68 21.42 4.41
C HIS A 175 -5.51 22.25 3.14
N ILE A 176 -4.83 23.39 3.25
CA ILE A 176 -4.63 24.32 2.16
C ILE A 176 -3.24 24.10 1.55
N LEU A 177 -3.20 23.97 0.23
CA LEU A 177 -2.01 23.74 -0.57
C LEU A 177 -1.62 24.99 -1.36
N ASP A 178 -0.34 25.08 -1.72
CA ASP A 178 0.20 26.08 -2.64
C ASP A 178 -0.25 25.88 -4.10
N ARG A 179 -0.59 24.64 -4.47
CA ARG A 179 -1.11 24.27 -5.78
C ARG A 179 -1.96 22.99 -5.75
N PRO A 180 -2.87 22.82 -6.72
CA PRO A 180 -3.72 21.63 -6.80
C PRO A 180 -2.91 20.33 -6.95
N VAL A 181 -3.43 19.25 -6.36
CA VAL A 181 -2.95 17.89 -6.60
C VAL A 181 -3.45 17.43 -7.97
N GLU A 182 -2.52 17.34 -8.91
CA GLU A 182 -2.82 16.88 -10.26
C GLU A 182 -3.24 15.40 -10.27
N PRO A 183 -4.34 15.05 -10.97
CA PRO A 183 -4.69 13.65 -11.19
C PRO A 183 -3.60 12.91 -11.96
N ILE A 184 -3.28 11.70 -11.51
CA ILE A 184 -2.29 10.85 -12.16
C ILE A 184 -2.84 10.34 -13.49
N SER A 185 -2.31 10.85 -14.60
CA SER A 185 -2.77 10.53 -15.96
C SER A 185 -1.68 9.96 -16.87
N LYS A 186 -0.40 10.24 -16.59
CA LYS A 186 0.74 9.82 -17.42
C LYS A 186 1.21 8.40 -17.08
N GLY A 187 1.57 7.64 -18.11
CA GLY A 187 2.28 6.36 -17.96
C GLY A 187 3.71 6.54 -17.46
N VAL A 188 4.40 5.45 -17.15
CA VAL A 188 5.76 5.45 -16.58
C VAL A 188 6.72 6.36 -17.36
N HIS A 189 6.78 6.17 -18.68
CA HIS A 189 7.71 6.90 -19.54
C HIS A 189 7.46 8.41 -19.53
N GLY A 190 6.19 8.84 -19.65
CA GLY A 190 5.81 10.24 -19.55
C GLY A 190 6.12 10.84 -18.17
N THR A 191 5.90 10.09 -17.10
CA THR A 191 6.25 10.52 -15.74
C THR A 191 7.76 10.69 -15.57
N LEU A 192 8.58 9.77 -16.08
CA LEU A 192 10.05 9.89 -16.02
C LEU A 192 10.54 11.13 -16.81
N LYS A 193 9.96 11.41 -17.98
CA LYS A 193 10.27 12.61 -18.76
C LYS A 193 9.94 13.90 -18.02
N ASP A 194 8.76 13.99 -17.42
CA ASP A 194 8.33 15.16 -16.65
C ASP A 194 9.23 15.45 -15.45
N LEU A 195 9.71 14.40 -14.78
CA LEU A 195 10.63 14.52 -13.65
C LEU A 195 12.02 15.02 -14.08
N GLY A 196 12.37 14.93 -15.37
CA GLY A 196 13.51 15.62 -15.99
C GLY A 196 14.91 15.11 -15.61
N LYS A 197 15.01 14.12 -14.70
CA LYS A 197 16.29 13.61 -14.17
C LYS A 197 16.67 12.20 -14.63
N TYR A 198 15.92 11.58 -15.55
CA TYR A 198 16.13 10.17 -15.97
C TYR A 198 16.34 10.03 -17.48
N GLY A 199 17.09 10.93 -18.12
CA GLY A 199 17.30 10.93 -19.57
C GLY A 199 17.87 9.61 -20.09
N ILE A 200 18.90 9.07 -19.44
CA ILE A 200 19.59 7.84 -19.85
C ILE A 200 18.65 6.63 -19.76
N LEU A 201 17.96 6.46 -18.63
CA LEU A 201 17.01 5.35 -18.44
C LEU A 201 15.81 5.46 -19.39
N THR A 202 15.30 6.67 -19.61
CA THR A 202 14.17 6.91 -20.51
C THR A 202 14.54 6.55 -21.96
N GLU A 203 15.72 6.96 -22.43
CA GLU A 203 16.21 6.57 -23.76
C GLU A 203 16.40 5.04 -23.84
N ALA A 204 16.92 4.40 -22.80
CA ALA A 204 17.06 2.95 -22.76
C ALA A 204 15.71 2.21 -22.83
N ILE A 205 14.68 2.70 -22.14
CA ILE A 205 13.30 2.18 -22.24
C ILE A 205 12.77 2.27 -23.68
N GLU A 206 12.99 3.40 -24.36
CA GLU A 206 12.58 3.60 -25.75
C GLU A 206 13.32 2.64 -26.70
N LYS A 207 14.66 2.57 -26.60
CA LYS A 207 15.50 1.77 -27.52
C LYS A 207 15.30 0.26 -27.37
N THR A 208 14.95 -0.19 -26.17
CA THR A 208 14.67 -1.61 -25.89
C THR A 208 13.26 -2.06 -26.26
N GLY A 209 12.37 -1.13 -26.59
CA GLY A 209 10.94 -1.41 -26.83
C GLY A 209 10.16 -1.76 -25.55
N LEU A 210 10.72 -1.49 -24.36
CA LEU A 210 10.03 -1.79 -23.11
C LEU A 210 8.83 -0.85 -22.86
N ILE A 211 8.74 0.26 -23.59
CA ILE A 211 7.60 1.19 -23.54
C ILE A 211 6.26 0.48 -23.71
N ASP A 212 6.13 -0.44 -24.68
CA ASP A 212 4.90 -1.20 -24.93
C ASP A 212 4.48 -2.04 -23.72
N THR A 213 5.46 -2.56 -22.97
CA THR A 213 5.19 -3.29 -21.72
C THR A 213 4.72 -2.33 -20.64
N LEU A 214 5.39 -1.19 -20.46
CA LEU A 214 5.08 -0.22 -19.42
C LEU A 214 3.78 0.54 -19.67
N GLU A 215 3.30 0.62 -20.91
CA GLU A 215 2.03 1.24 -21.26
C GLU A 215 0.84 0.27 -21.20
N LEU A 216 1.08 -1.04 -21.02
CA LEU A 216 0.01 -2.00 -20.84
C LEU A 216 -0.70 -1.77 -19.50
N GLU A 217 -1.97 -1.36 -19.56
CA GLU A 217 -2.77 -1.06 -18.37
C GLU A 217 -3.60 -2.25 -17.90
N THR A 218 -4.08 -3.07 -18.84
CA THR A 218 -4.91 -4.24 -18.55
C THR A 218 -4.54 -5.39 -19.47
N THR A 219 -4.55 -6.60 -18.94
CA THR A 219 -4.48 -7.81 -19.76
C THR A 219 -5.76 -7.98 -20.58
N GLU A 220 -5.74 -8.87 -21.58
CA GLU A 220 -6.93 -9.23 -22.38
C GLU A 220 -8.13 -9.66 -21.52
N LYS A 221 -7.89 -10.13 -20.29
CA LYS A 221 -8.93 -10.55 -19.34
C LYS A 221 -9.41 -9.42 -18.42
N GLY A 222 -9.05 -8.17 -18.74
CA GLY A 222 -9.41 -6.98 -17.95
C GLY A 222 -8.69 -6.85 -16.61
N THR A 223 -7.66 -7.67 -16.35
CA THR A 223 -6.89 -7.57 -15.10
C THR A 223 -5.91 -6.42 -15.20
N ARG A 224 -5.91 -5.50 -14.23
CA ARG A 224 -4.94 -4.40 -14.18
C ARG A 224 -3.51 -4.93 -14.16
N VAL A 225 -2.67 -4.32 -14.97
CA VAL A 225 -1.23 -4.55 -15.02
C VAL A 225 -0.57 -3.39 -14.31
N LEU A 226 0.30 -3.71 -13.36
CA LEU A 226 0.88 -2.75 -12.42
C LEU A 226 2.37 -3.02 -12.28
N TYR A 227 3.16 -1.95 -12.10
CA TYR A 227 4.61 -2.02 -12.05
C TYR A 227 5.20 -1.25 -10.87
N THR A 228 6.43 -1.58 -10.53
CA THR A 228 7.31 -0.77 -9.70
C THR A 228 8.60 -0.55 -10.47
N VAL A 229 9.03 0.69 -10.61
CA VAL A 229 10.25 1.05 -11.34
C VAL A 229 11.29 1.52 -10.35
N LEU A 230 12.43 0.86 -10.39
CA LEU A 230 13.65 1.29 -9.71
C LEU A 230 14.40 2.16 -10.71
N ALA A 231 14.48 3.46 -10.47
CA ALA A 231 15.02 4.41 -11.44
C ALA A 231 16.27 5.09 -10.90
N GLU A 232 17.35 5.08 -11.65
CA GLU A 232 18.54 5.88 -11.37
C GLU A 232 18.43 7.23 -12.08
N PRO A 233 18.54 8.34 -11.35
CA PRO A 233 18.79 9.64 -11.96
C PRO A 233 20.08 9.66 -12.80
N ASP A 234 20.17 10.53 -13.81
CA ASP A 234 21.33 10.65 -14.69
C ASP A 234 22.63 10.94 -13.92
N GLU A 235 22.55 11.63 -12.78
CA GLU A 235 23.70 11.88 -11.90
C GLU A 235 24.31 10.59 -11.32
N VAL A 236 23.50 9.55 -11.08
CA VAL A 236 23.96 8.26 -10.57
C VAL A 236 24.77 7.52 -11.64
N TYR A 237 24.31 7.56 -12.90
CA TYR A 237 25.06 7.04 -14.05
C TYR A 237 26.39 7.79 -14.24
N LYS A 238 26.36 9.13 -14.19
CA LYS A 238 27.55 9.99 -14.36
C LYS A 238 28.59 9.74 -13.27
N ALA A 239 28.17 9.52 -12.03
CA ALA A 239 29.09 9.14 -10.94
C ALA A 239 29.86 7.82 -11.21
N LYS A 240 29.37 6.98 -12.12
CA LYS A 240 30.05 5.76 -12.59
C LYS A 240 30.74 5.89 -13.95
N GLY A 241 30.88 7.12 -14.46
CA GLY A 241 31.50 7.43 -15.75
C GLY A 241 30.60 7.09 -16.94
N ILE A 242 29.28 7.05 -16.75
CA ILE A 242 28.29 6.83 -17.81
C ILE A 242 27.61 8.18 -18.09
N GLU A 243 28.10 8.91 -19.09
CA GLU A 243 27.65 10.28 -19.38
C GLU A 243 26.30 10.35 -20.12
N ASP A 244 26.01 9.34 -20.92
CA ASP A 244 24.84 9.27 -21.79
C ASP A 244 24.44 7.81 -22.10
N PHE A 245 23.42 7.65 -22.95
CA PHE A 245 22.94 6.35 -23.41
C PHE A 245 24.04 5.52 -24.11
N ALA A 246 24.90 6.14 -24.91
CA ALA A 246 25.98 5.42 -25.61
C ALA A 246 27.01 4.88 -24.61
N GLY A 247 27.35 5.66 -23.59
CA GLY A 247 28.19 5.22 -22.47
C GLY A 247 27.58 4.04 -21.71
N LEU A 248 26.25 4.01 -21.54
CA LEU A 248 25.56 2.86 -20.91
C LEU A 248 25.68 1.60 -21.78
N VAL A 249 25.44 1.73 -23.08
CA VAL A 249 25.58 0.63 -24.05
C VAL A 249 27.01 0.07 -24.06
N GLU A 250 28.01 0.95 -24.05
CA GLU A 250 29.43 0.56 -23.98
C GLU A 250 29.74 -0.15 -22.66
N LYS A 251 29.33 0.43 -21.52
CA LYS A 251 29.55 -0.13 -20.19
C LYS A 251 28.99 -1.55 -20.06
N LEU A 252 27.80 -1.79 -20.61
CA LEU A 252 27.17 -3.11 -20.62
C LEU A 252 27.80 -4.04 -21.67
N GLY A 253 28.41 -3.50 -22.72
CA GLY A 253 28.81 -4.24 -23.91
C GLY A 253 27.60 -4.85 -24.62
N ALA A 254 26.56 -4.02 -24.85
CA ALA A 254 25.25 -4.47 -25.27
C ALA A 254 25.11 -4.77 -26.78
N GLY A 255 26.06 -4.40 -27.63
CA GLY A 255 25.95 -4.63 -29.08
C GLY A 255 24.87 -3.76 -29.73
N ASN A 256 24.10 -4.32 -30.67
CA ASN A 256 23.26 -3.53 -31.59
C ASN A 256 21.76 -3.86 -31.60
N ASP A 257 21.35 -5.08 -31.21
CA ASP A 257 19.92 -5.47 -31.19
C ASP A 257 19.31 -5.34 -29.79
N TYR A 258 18.90 -4.13 -29.44
CA TYR A 258 18.39 -3.81 -28.10
C TYR A 258 16.99 -4.35 -27.81
N THR A 259 16.25 -4.80 -28.83
CA THR A 259 14.88 -5.31 -28.65
C THR A 259 14.86 -6.79 -28.29
N SER A 260 15.95 -7.52 -28.60
CA SER A 260 16.14 -8.90 -28.16
C SER A 260 16.18 -9.00 -26.63
N ARG A 261 15.43 -9.95 -26.06
CA ARG A 261 15.42 -10.22 -24.61
C ARG A 261 16.76 -10.72 -24.07
N ASP A 262 17.60 -11.28 -24.94
CA ASP A 262 18.94 -11.76 -24.59
C ASP A 262 19.99 -10.64 -24.69
N ASN A 263 19.60 -9.45 -25.14
CA ASN A 263 20.47 -8.29 -25.15
C ASN A 263 20.74 -7.80 -23.72
N LYS A 264 22.00 -7.44 -23.43
CA LYS A 264 22.38 -6.96 -22.09
C LYS A 264 21.70 -5.65 -21.68
N LEU A 265 21.47 -4.72 -22.62
CA LEU A 265 20.69 -3.51 -22.35
C LEU A 265 19.23 -3.87 -22.08
N ASN A 266 18.64 -4.78 -22.85
CA ASN A 266 17.25 -5.19 -22.63
C ASN A 266 17.07 -5.83 -21.25
N ARG A 267 17.95 -6.77 -20.88
CA ARG A 267 17.95 -7.37 -19.53
C ARG A 267 18.18 -6.33 -18.44
N PHE A 268 19.13 -5.42 -18.66
CA PHE A 268 19.38 -4.30 -17.75
C PHE A 268 18.09 -3.51 -17.51
N VAL A 269 17.45 -2.93 -18.53
CA VAL A 269 16.24 -2.12 -18.35
C VAL A 269 15.10 -2.94 -17.73
N ARG A 270 14.92 -4.21 -18.12
CA ARG A 270 13.90 -5.08 -17.52
C ARG A 270 14.16 -5.39 -16.04
N ASN A 271 15.41 -5.44 -15.60
CA ASN A 271 15.77 -5.63 -14.19
C ASN A 271 15.29 -4.47 -13.30
N HIS A 272 15.08 -3.29 -13.88
CA HIS A 272 14.61 -2.09 -13.18
C HIS A 272 13.08 -2.08 -12.99
N VAL A 273 12.36 -3.01 -13.62
CA VAL A 273 10.89 -3.03 -13.61
C VAL A 273 10.41 -4.30 -12.91
N ILE A 274 9.85 -4.12 -11.72
CA ILE A 274 9.25 -5.16 -10.89
C ILE A 274 7.75 -5.27 -11.22
N SER A 275 7.24 -6.51 -11.23
CA SER A 275 5.80 -6.75 -11.39
C SER A 275 5.03 -6.41 -10.11
N GLY A 276 3.94 -5.64 -10.26
CA GLY A 276 3.10 -5.15 -9.16
C GLY A 276 3.46 -3.73 -8.75
N LYS A 277 2.47 -2.97 -8.25
CA LYS A 277 2.66 -1.59 -7.75
C LYS A 277 2.95 -1.62 -6.26
N LEU A 278 4.21 -1.40 -5.90
CA LEU A 278 4.72 -1.40 -4.54
C LEU A 278 5.12 0.02 -4.15
N PHE A 279 4.52 0.49 -3.05
CA PHE A 279 5.00 1.67 -2.34
C PHE A 279 6.07 1.27 -1.31
N SER A 280 6.79 2.26 -0.81
CA SER A 280 7.91 2.09 0.13
C SER A 280 7.50 1.43 1.45
N ASP A 281 6.25 1.58 1.88
CA ASP A 281 5.68 0.92 3.06
C ASP A 281 5.46 -0.59 2.85
N ARG A 282 5.36 -1.04 1.59
CA ARG A 282 5.16 -2.44 1.21
C ARG A 282 6.47 -3.20 1.01
N PHE A 283 7.61 -2.54 0.82
CA PHE A 283 8.88 -3.23 0.77
C PHE A 283 9.17 -3.91 2.12
N LYS A 284 9.36 -5.23 2.05
CA LYS A 284 9.82 -6.09 3.13
C LYS A 284 11.09 -6.80 2.64
N THR A 285 11.77 -7.51 3.53
CA THR A 285 12.81 -8.47 3.12
C THR A 285 12.18 -9.54 2.23
N ASP A 286 12.41 -9.44 0.92
CA ASP A 286 11.74 -10.28 -0.09
C ASP A 286 12.55 -10.36 -1.40
N ILE A 287 12.23 -11.35 -2.23
CA ILE A 287 12.72 -11.49 -3.60
C ILE A 287 11.60 -11.08 -4.55
N LEU A 288 11.87 -10.03 -5.32
CA LEU A 288 10.92 -9.41 -6.24
C LEU A 288 11.24 -9.84 -7.67
N LEU A 289 10.23 -10.37 -8.37
CA LEU A 289 10.36 -10.76 -9.77
C LEU A 289 10.28 -9.55 -10.68
N THR A 290 11.28 -9.40 -11.54
CA THR A 290 11.31 -8.36 -12.57
C THR A 290 10.59 -8.83 -13.83
N VAL A 291 10.24 -7.90 -14.73
CA VAL A 291 9.67 -8.24 -16.05
C VAL A 291 10.69 -8.91 -16.99
N GLY A 292 11.95 -8.99 -16.58
CA GLY A 292 13.05 -9.66 -17.27
C GLY A 292 13.23 -11.11 -16.88
N SER A 293 12.45 -11.62 -15.91
CA SER A 293 12.72 -12.89 -15.23
C SER A 293 14.04 -12.91 -14.47
N SER A 294 14.64 -11.75 -14.22
CA SER A 294 15.65 -11.59 -13.16
C SER A 294 14.93 -11.36 -11.83
N MET A 295 15.70 -11.34 -10.74
CA MET A 295 15.19 -11.05 -9.42
C MET A 295 15.89 -9.83 -8.83
N VAL A 296 15.17 -9.12 -7.98
CA VAL A 296 15.71 -8.07 -7.10
C VAL A 296 15.48 -8.50 -5.66
N LYS A 297 16.55 -8.60 -4.88
CA LYS A 297 16.45 -8.83 -3.43
C LYS A 297 16.31 -7.48 -2.74
N MET A 298 15.18 -7.26 -2.08
CA MET A 298 14.94 -6.04 -1.31
C MET A 298 15.08 -6.37 0.18
N ILE A 299 15.83 -5.56 0.94
CA ILE A 299 15.91 -5.64 2.41
C ILE A 299 15.54 -4.28 2.99
N LYS A 300 14.66 -4.26 3.98
CA LYS A 300 14.32 -3.06 4.76
C LYS A 300 14.80 -3.21 6.20
N ASN A 301 15.56 -2.24 6.71
CA ASN A 301 15.96 -2.16 8.11
C ASN A 301 15.81 -0.70 8.63
N SER A 302 16.43 -0.36 9.77
CA SER A 302 16.39 1.00 10.33
C SER A 302 17.08 2.06 9.47
N ASP A 303 18.04 1.65 8.65
CA ASP A 303 18.93 2.55 7.91
C ASP A 303 18.40 2.84 6.50
N GLY A 304 17.43 2.05 6.03
CA GLY A 304 16.70 2.29 4.79
C GLY A 304 16.34 1.02 4.03
N TYR A 305 16.42 1.12 2.71
CA TYR A 305 16.07 0.07 1.76
C TYR A 305 17.31 -0.30 0.96
N PHE A 306 17.71 -1.57 1.03
CA PHE A 306 18.89 -2.11 0.38
C PHE A 306 18.46 -3.08 -0.71
N ILE A 307 19.21 -3.05 -1.81
CA ILE A 307 18.97 -3.83 -3.00
C ILE A 307 20.17 -4.73 -3.25
N ASN A 308 19.89 -6.01 -3.51
CA ASN A 308 20.86 -7.00 -3.96
C ASN A 308 22.07 -7.14 -3.01
N THR A 309 21.81 -7.11 -1.69
CA THR A 309 22.84 -7.35 -0.67
C THR A 309 23.47 -8.73 -0.83
N GLN A 310 24.77 -8.80 -0.53
CA GLN A 310 25.54 -10.04 -0.54
C GLN A 310 25.44 -10.74 0.82
N ILE A 311 25.80 -12.02 0.84
CA ILE A 311 25.91 -12.81 2.07
C ILE A 311 27.39 -13.17 2.28
N ASP A 312 27.90 -12.98 3.49
CA ASP A 312 29.28 -13.36 3.84
C ASP A 312 29.44 -14.88 4.05
N ASP A 313 30.67 -15.34 4.24
CA ASP A 313 30.98 -16.77 4.49
C ASP A 313 30.31 -17.33 5.75
N PHE A 314 29.82 -16.47 6.65
CA PHE A 314 29.14 -16.83 7.88
C PHE A 314 27.61 -16.81 7.75
N GLY A 315 27.07 -16.45 6.59
CA GLY A 315 25.64 -16.38 6.34
C GLY A 315 24.98 -15.06 6.75
N ASN A 316 25.76 -14.01 7.03
CA ASN A 316 25.23 -12.69 7.39
C ASN A 316 25.09 -11.80 6.16
N GLU A 317 24.08 -10.92 6.18
CA GLU A 317 23.90 -9.89 5.15
C GLU A 317 25.01 -8.83 5.23
N VAL A 318 25.60 -8.52 4.08
CA VAL A 318 26.58 -7.45 3.90
C VAL A 318 25.88 -6.26 3.26
N PHE A 319 25.76 -5.18 4.03
CA PHE A 319 25.12 -3.92 3.60
C PHE A 319 26.10 -2.91 3.01
N GLU A 320 27.39 -3.04 3.33
CA GLU A 320 28.42 -2.13 2.83
C GLU A 320 28.55 -2.27 1.31
N GLY A 321 28.41 -1.14 0.60
CA GLY A 321 28.48 -1.09 -0.86
C GLY A 321 27.24 -1.63 -1.59
N ALA A 322 26.18 -2.02 -0.88
CA ALA A 322 24.93 -2.42 -1.51
C ALA A 322 24.19 -1.21 -2.12
N ASN A 323 23.45 -1.44 -3.21
CA ASN A 323 22.58 -0.42 -3.79
C ASN A 323 21.48 -0.07 -2.78
N THR A 324 21.09 1.20 -2.71
CA THR A 324 20.04 1.66 -1.78
C THR A 324 19.02 2.51 -2.50
N LEU A 325 17.77 2.49 -2.02
CA LEU A 325 16.78 3.47 -2.47
C LEU A 325 17.04 4.85 -1.83
N ASP A 326 16.70 5.92 -2.54
CA ASP A 326 16.71 7.26 -1.94
C ASP A 326 15.41 7.57 -1.21
N VAL A 327 15.45 7.54 0.13
CA VAL A 327 14.29 7.73 1.01
C VAL A 327 13.55 9.05 0.84
N TYR A 328 14.19 10.06 0.24
CA TYR A 328 13.57 11.35 -0.07
C TYR A 328 12.83 11.36 -1.42
N ASN A 329 13.19 10.46 -2.32
CA ASN A 329 12.65 10.36 -3.68
C ASN A 329 12.02 8.97 -3.92
N LEU A 330 11.12 8.57 -3.02
CA LEU A 330 10.31 7.35 -3.14
C LEU A 330 8.88 7.68 -3.56
N ASP A 331 8.17 6.64 -3.94
CA ASP A 331 6.71 6.65 -4.08
C ASP A 331 6.16 7.61 -5.16
N MET A 332 6.98 7.96 -6.17
CA MET A 332 6.51 8.79 -7.28
C MET A 332 5.54 7.98 -8.14
N GLN A 333 4.36 8.51 -8.40
CA GLN A 333 3.28 7.72 -9.01
C GLN A 333 3.13 8.02 -10.51
N SER A 334 2.93 6.94 -11.27
CA SER A 334 2.37 6.99 -12.62
C SER A 334 1.05 6.22 -12.66
N LYS A 335 0.37 6.26 -13.82
CA LYS A 335 -0.95 5.65 -14.03
C LYS A 335 -1.02 4.17 -13.63
N ASN A 336 0.04 3.42 -13.93
CA ASN A 336 0.13 1.99 -13.62
C ASN A 336 1.39 1.60 -12.82
N ALA A 337 2.21 2.55 -12.35
CA ALA A 337 3.39 2.23 -11.56
C ALA A 337 3.63 3.14 -10.36
N THR A 338 4.57 2.69 -9.52
CA THR A 338 5.29 3.52 -8.55
C THR A 338 6.77 3.52 -8.93
N ILE A 339 7.42 4.67 -8.85
CA ILE A 339 8.82 4.90 -9.22
C ILE A 339 9.57 5.25 -7.93
N HIS A 340 10.73 4.62 -7.73
CA HIS A 340 11.62 4.84 -6.60
C HIS A 340 13.04 5.11 -7.09
N ASP A 341 13.68 6.15 -6.55
CA ASP A 341 15.06 6.45 -6.87
C ASP A 341 16.02 5.41 -6.29
N VAL A 342 17.02 5.03 -7.09
CA VAL A 342 18.15 4.18 -6.67
C VAL A 342 19.43 5.02 -6.66
N LYS A 343 20.25 4.87 -5.62
CA LYS A 343 21.47 5.66 -5.39
C LYS A 343 22.73 5.13 -6.10
N ASP A 344 22.66 3.97 -6.72
CA ASP A 344 23.74 3.38 -7.50
C ASP A 344 23.15 2.60 -8.70
N VAL A 345 23.94 2.42 -9.77
CA VAL A 345 23.52 1.76 -11.00
C VAL A 345 23.16 0.29 -10.71
N LEU A 346 21.90 -0.08 -10.95
CA LEU A 346 21.39 -1.41 -10.66
C LEU A 346 21.72 -2.42 -11.77
N PHE A 347 22.97 -2.89 -11.75
CA PHE A 347 23.35 -4.04 -12.56
C PHE A 347 22.60 -5.32 -12.13
N GLU A 348 22.42 -6.23 -13.09
CA GLU A 348 21.81 -7.53 -12.85
C GLU A 348 22.64 -8.30 -11.82
N ALA A 349 22.00 -8.76 -10.74
CA ALA A 349 22.62 -9.58 -9.71
C ALA A 349 22.22 -11.05 -9.90
N GLU A 350 23.17 -11.95 -9.71
CA GLU A 350 22.88 -13.37 -9.57
C GLU A 350 22.84 -13.73 -8.08
N PHE A 351 21.88 -14.57 -7.72
CA PHE A 351 21.69 -15.05 -6.36
C PHE A 351 21.82 -16.56 -6.32
N ASP A 352 22.52 -17.06 -5.32
CA ASP A 352 22.43 -18.47 -4.98
C ASP A 352 21.00 -18.84 -4.55
N PRO A 353 20.54 -20.06 -4.86
CA PRO A 353 19.29 -20.58 -4.34
C PRO A 353 19.19 -20.42 -2.81
N ILE A 354 18.18 -19.71 -2.35
CA ILE A 354 17.90 -19.52 -0.91
C ILE A 354 16.75 -20.38 -0.41
N LEU A 355 16.66 -20.59 0.91
CA LEU A 355 15.48 -21.18 1.54
C LEU A 355 14.28 -20.26 1.34
N VAL A 356 13.21 -20.80 0.76
CA VAL A 356 11.92 -20.10 0.64
C VAL A 356 10.85 -20.83 1.42
N GLU A 357 10.25 -20.16 2.40
CA GLU A 357 9.01 -20.57 3.04
C GLU A 357 7.86 -19.74 2.48
N ASP A 358 7.11 -20.31 1.53
CA ASP A 358 5.96 -19.65 0.95
C ASP A 358 4.69 -20.02 1.71
N ASP A 359 4.24 -19.09 2.54
CA ASP A 359 2.96 -19.19 3.24
C ASP A 359 1.82 -19.10 2.23
N ILE A 360 1.25 -20.27 1.92
CA ILE A 360 0.24 -20.39 0.88
C ILE A 360 -1.11 -19.91 1.36
N ILE A 361 -1.33 -19.78 2.67
CA ILE A 361 -2.58 -19.27 3.24
C ILE A 361 -2.53 -17.76 3.55
N ALA A 362 -1.38 -17.12 3.33
CA ALA A 362 -1.21 -15.67 3.42
C ALA A 362 -1.84 -14.89 2.24
N VAL A 363 -3.11 -15.17 1.97
CA VAL A 363 -3.93 -14.52 0.95
C VAL A 363 -4.99 -13.67 1.65
N PRO A 364 -5.03 -12.34 1.44
CA PRO A 364 -5.94 -11.44 2.15
C PRO A 364 -7.41 -11.87 2.13
N GLU A 365 -7.88 -12.40 1.01
CA GLU A 365 -9.23 -12.91 0.82
C GLU A 365 -9.51 -14.13 1.71
N LEU A 366 -8.49 -14.90 2.08
CA LEU A 366 -8.64 -15.99 3.03
C LEU A 366 -8.75 -15.48 4.48
N TYR A 367 -8.18 -14.31 4.80
CA TYR A 367 -8.22 -13.75 6.17
C TYR A 367 -9.62 -13.36 6.63
N GLY A 368 -10.55 -13.13 5.71
CA GLY A 368 -11.96 -12.86 6.05
C GLY A 368 -12.69 -14.07 6.65
N PHE A 369 -12.16 -15.29 6.51
CA PHE A 369 -12.82 -16.54 6.94
C PHE A 369 -12.43 -16.97 8.36
N GLN A 370 -12.16 -16.02 9.25
CA GLN A 370 -11.82 -16.32 10.64
C GLN A 370 -13.08 -16.79 11.39
N VAL A 371 -13.08 -18.04 11.84
CA VAL A 371 -14.18 -18.57 12.66
C VAL A 371 -13.70 -18.76 14.11
N ALA A 372 -14.49 -18.29 15.07
CA ALA A 372 -14.25 -18.54 16.49
C ALA A 372 -14.21 -20.05 16.74
N SER A 373 -13.40 -20.50 17.71
CA SER A 373 -12.97 -21.90 17.92
C SER A 373 -14.06 -22.99 17.98
N ASN A 374 -15.34 -22.62 18.04
CA ASN A 374 -16.48 -23.51 18.21
C ASN A 374 -17.50 -23.48 17.06
N ASP A 375 -17.41 -22.53 16.13
CA ASP A 375 -18.25 -22.50 14.94
C ASP A 375 -17.43 -22.99 13.74
N GLN A 376 -17.95 -23.94 12.97
CA GLN A 376 -17.34 -24.40 11.72
C GLN A 376 -18.13 -23.79 10.57
N GLU A 377 -17.59 -22.78 9.91
CA GLU A 377 -18.19 -22.21 8.71
C GLU A 377 -17.56 -22.84 7.47
N VAL A 378 -18.38 -23.56 6.67
CA VAL A 378 -17.92 -24.20 5.44
C VAL A 378 -17.88 -23.19 4.31
N VAL A 379 -16.69 -22.89 3.80
CA VAL A 379 -16.46 -21.97 2.69
C VAL A 379 -16.02 -22.74 1.45
N TYR A 380 -16.57 -22.36 0.29
CA TYR A 380 -16.14 -22.87 -1.00
C TYR A 380 -15.27 -21.81 -1.69
N VAL A 381 -14.00 -22.13 -1.90
CA VAL A 381 -13.06 -21.25 -2.60
C VAL A 381 -12.80 -21.83 -3.98
N ASP A 382 -13.51 -21.35 -4.99
CA ASP A 382 -13.30 -21.80 -6.39
C ASP A 382 -12.01 -21.18 -6.97
N LYS A 383 -11.81 -19.87 -6.76
CA LYS A 383 -10.64 -19.12 -7.24
C LYS A 383 -10.46 -17.82 -6.46
N VAL A 384 -9.29 -17.64 -5.87
CA VAL A 384 -8.83 -16.38 -5.22
C VAL A 384 -7.35 -16.18 -5.54
N GLU A 385 -6.89 -14.96 -5.81
CA GLU A 385 -5.50 -14.62 -6.20
C GLU A 385 -4.68 -15.77 -6.86
N ARG A 386 -3.73 -16.35 -6.11
CA ARG A 386 -2.81 -17.43 -6.52
C ARG A 386 -3.41 -18.83 -6.42
N TRP A 387 -4.64 -18.97 -5.94
CA TRP A 387 -5.36 -20.20 -5.68
C TRP A 387 -6.45 -20.53 -6.70
N ARG A 388 -6.60 -21.83 -6.94
CA ARG A 388 -7.78 -22.42 -7.59
C ARG A 388 -8.08 -23.73 -6.90
N ALA A 389 -9.35 -24.04 -6.67
CA ALA A 389 -9.75 -25.38 -6.26
C ALA A 389 -10.93 -25.86 -7.12
N LYS A 390 -11.02 -27.17 -7.35
CA LYS A 390 -12.18 -27.80 -7.99
C LYS A 390 -12.35 -29.24 -7.50
N GLY A 391 -13.54 -29.77 -7.74
CA GLY A 391 -13.95 -31.08 -7.24
C GLY A 391 -14.17 -30.97 -5.74
N TYR A 392 -15.40 -31.17 -5.27
CA TYR A 392 -15.88 -30.88 -3.91
C TYR A 392 -14.77 -30.73 -2.85
N THR A 393 -14.26 -29.51 -2.73
CA THR A 393 -13.16 -29.12 -1.82
C THR A 393 -13.76 -28.10 -0.88
N GLN A 394 -14.02 -28.53 0.35
CA GLN A 394 -14.61 -27.71 1.40
C GLN A 394 -13.49 -27.16 2.28
N PHE A 395 -13.40 -25.85 2.37
CA PHE A 395 -12.55 -25.19 3.35
C PHE A 395 -13.37 -25.05 4.63
N VAL A 396 -12.94 -25.75 5.68
CA VAL A 396 -13.80 -25.99 6.85
C VAL A 396 -13.61 -24.90 7.92
N TYR A 397 -12.38 -24.43 8.11
CA TYR A 397 -12.05 -23.26 8.92
C TYR A 397 -10.54 -22.97 8.83
N MET A 398 -10.17 -21.71 9.08
CA MET A 398 -8.79 -21.34 9.37
C MET A 398 -8.53 -21.41 10.87
N TYR A 399 -7.51 -22.16 11.29
CA TYR A 399 -6.97 -22.04 12.63
C TYR A 399 -5.89 -20.96 12.62
N ARG A 400 -6.00 -19.98 13.51
CA ARG A 400 -4.96 -18.95 13.70
C ARG A 400 -4.82 -18.63 15.18
N ASN A 401 -3.61 -18.74 15.69
CA ASN A 401 -3.21 -18.20 16.99
C ASN A 401 -1.91 -17.39 16.82
N ASN A 402 -1.38 -16.81 17.89
CA ASN A 402 -0.16 -15.97 17.84
C ASN A 402 1.11 -16.71 17.34
N SER A 403 1.05 -18.03 17.18
CA SER A 403 2.20 -18.90 16.89
C SER A 403 2.02 -19.86 15.69
N SER A 404 0.80 -19.99 15.15
CA SER A 404 0.48 -20.89 14.04
C SER A 404 -0.79 -20.44 13.34
N ASP A 405 -0.74 -20.44 12.01
CA ASP A 405 -1.91 -20.48 11.16
C ASP A 405 -1.86 -21.67 10.20
N HIS A 406 -3.02 -22.28 9.97
CA HIS A 406 -3.20 -23.31 8.96
C HIS A 406 -4.67 -23.41 8.54
N LEU A 407 -4.89 -23.78 7.29
CA LEU A 407 -6.20 -23.96 6.68
C LEU A 407 -6.60 -25.43 6.73
N ASN A 408 -7.68 -25.77 7.45
CA ASN A 408 -8.20 -27.12 7.48
C ASN A 408 -9.24 -27.31 6.38
N CYS A 409 -9.02 -28.31 5.53
CA CYS A 409 -9.91 -28.60 4.41
C CYS A 409 -10.32 -30.07 4.36
N TYR A 410 -11.49 -30.30 3.77
CA TYR A 410 -11.99 -31.61 3.38
C TYR A 410 -11.99 -31.66 1.85
N VAL A 411 -11.33 -32.67 1.30
CA VAL A 411 -11.21 -32.86 -0.15
C VAL A 411 -11.86 -34.19 -0.51
N ALA A 412 -12.81 -34.18 -1.44
CA ALA A 412 -13.40 -35.40 -1.99
C ALA A 412 -12.43 -36.13 -2.92
N GLU A 413 -12.75 -37.36 -3.33
CA GLU A 413 -11.85 -38.22 -4.13
C GLU A 413 -11.33 -37.56 -5.42
N SER A 414 -12.13 -36.71 -6.06
CA SER A 414 -11.76 -35.97 -7.28
C SER A 414 -11.30 -34.52 -7.04
N GLY A 415 -11.20 -34.10 -5.78
CA GLY A 415 -10.87 -32.73 -5.40
C GLY A 415 -9.39 -32.41 -5.56
N TRP A 416 -9.10 -31.16 -5.89
CA TRP A 416 -7.75 -30.64 -6.01
C TRP A 416 -7.70 -29.15 -5.71
N PHE A 417 -6.50 -28.69 -5.34
CA PHE A 417 -6.17 -27.27 -5.37
C PHE A 417 -4.86 -27.03 -6.11
N GLU A 418 -4.76 -25.87 -6.74
CA GLU A 418 -3.59 -25.34 -7.42
C GLU A 418 -3.22 -24.00 -6.77
N TYR A 419 -1.92 -23.80 -6.58
CA TYR A 419 -1.32 -22.60 -6.04
C TYR A 419 -0.16 -22.15 -6.94
N THR A 420 -0.09 -20.87 -7.27
CA THR A 420 1.06 -20.26 -7.94
C THR A 420 2.01 -19.71 -6.90
N THR A 421 3.26 -20.18 -6.87
CA THR A 421 4.23 -19.81 -5.84
C THR A 421 4.58 -18.33 -5.86
N ARG A 422 5.19 -17.85 -4.76
CA ARG A 422 6.13 -16.72 -4.81
C ARG A 422 7.25 -17.00 -5.80
N PRO A 423 7.93 -15.95 -6.28
CA PRO A 423 9.09 -16.14 -7.14
C PRO A 423 10.14 -17.04 -6.46
N ILE A 424 10.57 -18.10 -7.14
CA ILE A 424 11.64 -19.02 -6.75
C ILE A 424 12.81 -18.79 -7.70
N LEU A 425 14.03 -18.82 -7.18
CA LEU A 425 15.24 -18.71 -8.00
C LEU A 425 15.48 -20.01 -8.80
N LYS A 426 16.14 -19.90 -9.95
CA LYS A 426 16.66 -21.05 -10.70
C LYS A 426 17.57 -21.85 -9.77
N GLY A 427 17.45 -23.17 -9.77
CA GLY A 427 18.22 -24.04 -8.88
C GLY A 427 17.52 -25.35 -8.54
N THR A 428 18.20 -26.18 -7.75
CA THR A 428 17.67 -27.45 -7.27
C THR A 428 17.23 -27.34 -5.83
N TYR A 429 16.04 -27.85 -5.52
CA TYR A 429 15.41 -27.75 -4.22
C TYR A 429 14.84 -29.09 -3.76
N ASP A 430 15.02 -29.38 -2.47
CA ASP A 430 14.20 -30.35 -1.76
C ASP A 430 12.93 -29.62 -1.31
N ILE A 431 11.79 -29.99 -1.91
CA ILE A 431 10.50 -29.36 -1.67
C ILE A 431 9.72 -30.19 -0.66
N SER A 432 9.15 -29.52 0.34
CA SER A 432 8.24 -30.13 1.31
C SER A 432 7.08 -29.22 1.63
N PHE A 433 6.04 -29.81 2.21
CA PHE A 433 4.82 -29.13 2.57
C PHE A 433 4.64 -29.12 4.08
N ARG A 434 4.34 -27.95 4.66
CA ARG A 434 4.08 -27.82 6.07
C ARG A 434 2.61 -28.08 6.39
N SER A 435 2.38 -28.86 7.44
CA SER A 435 1.09 -29.33 7.90
C SER A 435 0.86 -28.96 9.36
N GLY A 436 -0.39 -28.62 9.72
CA GLY A 436 -0.82 -28.49 11.10
C GLY A 436 -0.94 -29.85 11.83
N SER A 437 -1.10 -29.81 13.15
CA SER A 437 -1.33 -31.02 13.95
C SER A 437 -2.81 -31.43 13.95
N GLY A 438 -3.14 -32.66 13.58
CA GLY A 438 -4.52 -33.16 13.61
C GLY A 438 -4.70 -34.57 13.04
N ASN A 439 -5.92 -35.12 13.15
CA ASN A 439 -6.27 -36.43 12.57
C ASN A 439 -6.69 -36.26 11.10
N PHE A 440 -5.70 -35.96 10.26
CA PHE A 440 -5.83 -35.82 8.82
C PHE A 440 -5.67 -37.19 8.15
N ARG A 441 -6.50 -37.49 7.15
CA ARG A 441 -6.61 -38.83 6.53
C ARG A 441 -6.69 -38.81 5.01
N ALA A 442 -6.49 -37.66 4.39
CA ALA A 442 -6.43 -37.58 2.93
C ALA A 442 -5.15 -38.23 2.41
N THR A 443 -5.23 -38.89 1.25
CA THR A 443 -4.06 -39.28 0.46
C THR A 443 -4.00 -38.39 -0.76
N MET A 444 -2.90 -37.67 -0.93
CA MET A 444 -2.74 -36.68 -1.99
C MET A 444 -1.60 -37.08 -2.94
N SER A 445 -1.53 -36.44 -4.08
CA SER A 445 -0.29 -36.36 -4.86
C SER A 445 -0.03 -34.89 -5.16
N ALA A 446 1.24 -34.52 -5.27
CA ALA A 446 1.65 -33.19 -5.65
C ALA A 446 2.09 -33.15 -7.12
N TRP A 447 1.96 -31.99 -7.74
CA TRP A 447 2.57 -31.66 -9.02
C TRP A 447 3.32 -30.35 -8.87
N ILE A 448 4.56 -30.32 -9.34
CA ILE A 448 5.37 -29.12 -9.50
C ILE A 448 5.60 -28.94 -10.99
N ASP A 449 5.05 -27.87 -11.58
CA ASP A 449 5.09 -27.61 -13.02
C ASP A 449 4.70 -28.83 -13.89
N GLY A 450 3.71 -29.59 -13.43
CA GLY A 450 3.21 -30.79 -14.11
C GLY A 450 3.99 -32.07 -13.83
N GLN A 451 5.11 -32.02 -13.09
CA GLN A 451 5.83 -33.21 -12.63
C GLN A 451 5.21 -33.77 -11.35
N ARG A 452 4.69 -34.99 -11.41
CA ARG A 452 3.96 -35.64 -10.31
C ARG A 452 4.91 -36.23 -9.26
N SER A 453 4.59 -36.05 -7.98
CA SER A 453 5.24 -36.73 -6.85
C SER A 453 4.75 -38.17 -6.64
N GLU A 454 5.37 -38.88 -5.70
CA GLU A 454 4.76 -40.07 -5.10
C GLU A 454 3.49 -39.71 -4.30
N ASN A 455 2.72 -40.73 -3.91
CA ASN A 455 1.54 -40.52 -3.07
C ASN A 455 1.96 -40.04 -1.69
N LEU A 456 1.45 -38.88 -1.30
CA LEU A 456 1.64 -38.28 -0.01
C LEU A 456 0.52 -38.80 0.91
N VAL A 457 0.84 -39.77 1.75
CA VAL A 457 -0.06 -40.17 2.84
C VAL A 457 0.12 -39.13 3.93
N TYR A 458 -0.90 -38.31 4.16
CA TYR A 458 -0.82 -37.17 5.06
C TYR A 458 -0.57 -37.66 6.51
N PRO A 459 0.66 -37.55 7.05
CA PRO A 459 0.96 -38.04 8.39
C PRO A 459 0.71 -36.92 9.42
N PRO A 460 0.67 -37.22 10.72
CA PRO A 460 0.69 -36.21 11.79
C PRO A 460 2.08 -35.56 11.93
N ALA A 461 2.71 -35.18 10.82
CA ALA A 461 4.07 -34.65 10.75
C ALA A 461 4.06 -33.23 10.20
N TRP A 462 4.79 -32.33 10.86
CA TRP A 462 4.86 -30.92 10.50
C TRP A 462 5.39 -30.68 9.08
N ASN A 463 6.25 -31.54 8.55
CA ASN A 463 6.80 -31.43 7.19
C ASN A 463 6.59 -32.72 6.41
N VAL A 464 5.93 -32.62 5.25
CA VAL A 464 5.64 -33.71 4.32
C VAL A 464 6.54 -33.54 3.09
N PRO A 465 7.56 -34.38 2.89
CA PRO A 465 8.42 -34.31 1.72
C PRO A 465 7.62 -34.51 0.43
N ILE A 466 7.81 -33.64 -0.55
CA ILE A 466 7.22 -33.77 -1.89
C ILE A 466 8.23 -34.44 -2.83
N GLY A 467 9.48 -33.96 -2.81
CA GLY A 467 10.56 -34.50 -3.63
C GLY A 467 11.61 -33.45 -3.98
N ARG A 468 12.57 -33.85 -4.81
CA ARG A 468 13.63 -32.96 -5.33
C ARG A 468 13.28 -32.49 -6.74
N TYR A 469 13.37 -31.19 -6.98
CA TYR A 469 13.03 -30.56 -8.26
C TYR A 469 14.08 -29.54 -8.66
N THR A 470 14.29 -29.37 -9.97
CA THR A 470 15.20 -28.37 -10.54
C THR A 470 14.42 -27.38 -11.38
N PHE A 471 14.50 -26.10 -11.03
CA PHE A 471 13.96 -24.99 -11.80
C PHE A 471 15.06 -24.42 -12.69
N THR A 472 14.80 -24.37 -14.00
CA THR A 472 15.78 -23.88 -14.99
C THR A 472 15.72 -22.37 -15.19
N GLU A 473 14.66 -21.73 -14.70
CA GLU A 473 14.44 -20.29 -14.78
C GLU A 473 13.94 -19.76 -13.44
N ASN A 474 14.24 -18.49 -13.17
CA ASN A 474 13.64 -17.78 -12.05
C ASN A 474 12.16 -17.51 -12.37
N GLY A 475 11.27 -17.70 -11.41
CA GLY A 475 9.88 -17.35 -11.66
C GLY A 475 8.91 -17.92 -10.64
N ARG A 476 7.63 -17.79 -10.98
CA ARG A 476 6.56 -18.41 -10.22
C ARG A 476 6.27 -19.77 -10.82
N HIS A 477 6.12 -20.77 -9.97
CA HIS A 477 5.87 -22.14 -10.37
C HIS A 477 4.46 -22.57 -9.97
N LYS A 478 3.91 -23.54 -10.68
CA LYS A 478 2.61 -24.11 -10.36
C LYS A 478 2.79 -25.30 -9.43
N PHE A 479 2.19 -25.18 -8.25
CA PHE A 479 1.99 -26.27 -7.34
C PHE A 479 0.55 -26.74 -7.41
N MET A 480 0.32 -28.04 -7.45
CA MET A 480 -1.03 -28.61 -7.35
C MET A 480 -1.02 -29.80 -6.40
N LEU A 481 -2.00 -29.86 -5.48
CA LEU A 481 -2.32 -31.09 -4.76
C LEU A 481 -3.65 -31.63 -5.24
N LYS A 482 -3.68 -32.91 -5.62
CA LYS A 482 -4.89 -33.62 -6.02
C LYS A 482 -5.10 -34.83 -5.13
N SER A 483 -6.35 -35.03 -4.74
CA SER A 483 -6.77 -36.19 -3.98
C SER A 483 -6.57 -37.47 -4.79
N VAL A 484 -5.97 -38.46 -4.12
CA VAL A 484 -5.98 -39.87 -4.52
C VAL A 484 -7.05 -40.61 -3.71
N ALA A 485 -7.17 -40.28 -2.42
CA ALA A 485 -8.25 -40.73 -1.54
C ALA A 485 -8.73 -39.55 -0.69
N GLY A 486 -10.04 -39.28 -0.74
CA GLY A 486 -10.62 -38.12 -0.08
C GLY A 486 -10.48 -38.17 1.44
N GLY A 487 -10.47 -36.99 2.07
CA GLY A 487 -10.33 -36.88 3.52
C GLY A 487 -10.01 -35.47 3.99
N ARG A 488 -9.75 -35.35 5.29
CA ARG A 488 -9.30 -34.11 5.91
C ARG A 488 -7.80 -33.94 5.71
N LEU A 489 -7.38 -32.72 5.43
CA LEU A 489 -5.98 -32.29 5.44
C LEU A 489 -5.87 -30.85 5.96
N SER A 490 -4.64 -30.44 6.28
CA SER A 490 -4.30 -29.08 6.68
C SER A 490 -3.35 -28.45 5.66
N LEU A 491 -3.42 -27.13 5.48
CA LEU A 491 -2.52 -26.40 4.60
C LEU A 491 -1.87 -25.19 5.28
N ASP A 492 -0.56 -25.03 5.15
CA ASP A 492 0.20 -23.92 5.77
C ASP A 492 1.23 -23.34 4.78
N ARG A 493 2.39 -23.99 4.63
CA ARG A 493 3.53 -23.47 3.83
C ARG A 493 4.06 -24.48 2.83
N LEU A 494 4.59 -23.98 1.73
CA LEU A 494 5.55 -24.71 0.90
C LEU A 494 6.96 -24.30 1.28
N VAL A 495 7.83 -25.28 1.48
CA VAL A 495 9.22 -25.07 1.85
C VAL A 495 10.11 -25.55 0.72
N PHE A 496 10.88 -24.64 0.15
CA PHE A 496 11.87 -24.89 -0.89
C PHE A 496 13.25 -24.80 -0.27
N LYS A 497 13.84 -25.94 0.09
CA LYS A 497 15.17 -25.97 0.67
C LYS A 497 16.21 -26.14 -0.43
N PRO A 498 17.12 -25.17 -0.66
CA PRO A 498 18.11 -25.28 -1.72
C PRO A 498 19.06 -26.45 -1.47
N VAL A 499 19.40 -27.15 -2.53
CA VAL A 499 20.43 -28.19 -2.55
C VAL A 499 21.71 -27.53 -3.05
N LYS A 500 22.70 -27.44 -2.16
CA LYS A 500 24.04 -26.93 -2.49
C LYS A 500 24.85 -27.95 -3.27
#